data_AF-A0A067G6K5-F1
#
_entry.id   AF-A0A067G6K5-F1
#
_cell.length_a   1.000
_cell.length_b   1.000
_cell.length_c   1.000
_cell.angle_alpha   90.00
_cell.angle_beta   90.00
_cell.angle_gamma   90.00
#
_symmetry.space_group_name_H-M   'P 1'
#
loop_
_entity.id
_entity.type
_entity.pdbx_description
1 polymer ?
#
loop_
_entity_poly.entity_id
_entity_poly.type
_entity_poly.pdbx_seq_one_letter_code
_entity_poly.pdbx_strand_id
1 'polypeptide(L)'
;MWRGCFRYDVTASEIKVISGGKKFLAQLNEKWIMDPFILNSIDQNEELLFCVTRSEKANSELIPSAAVPNDSILVIINANPIEYGHVFVVPCGSNRLYPDARSFEMIVRIAFEINNYSFRLFYDCSSPGASHVYFQACYFPDHLPVELMPIDTFFSDGQRGIYISTLIDYPIKTILFEYTYNNRIIMMEAISEICSSLREKNISYNLLISDCGKRIFLFLQKSAISGNLLAWECGGYFLFGSKYEFDQVTEEAIHKRLSAVSLNDEGFQVVKQLCCSIASKLAV
;
A
#
# COMPACT_ATOMS: atom_id res chain seq x y z
N MET A 1 16.76 -0.70 17.64
CA MET A 1 18.24 -0.65 17.66
C MET A 1 18.87 -1.26 18.92
N TRP A 2 18.38 -0.93 20.12
CA TRP A 2 19.01 -1.29 21.41
C TRP A 2 19.14 -2.79 21.72
N ARG A 3 18.35 -3.65 21.05
CA ARG A 3 18.45 -5.13 21.17
C ARG A 3 19.07 -5.81 19.94
N GLY A 4 19.55 -5.05 18.95
CA GLY A 4 20.14 -5.63 17.73
C GLY A 4 19.15 -6.22 16.72
N CYS A 5 17.83 -6.08 16.91
CA CYS A 5 16.80 -6.70 16.06
C CYS A 5 16.67 -6.10 14.64
N PHE A 6 17.35 -4.98 14.35
CA PHE A 6 17.31 -4.34 13.02
C PHE A 6 18.65 -4.53 12.32
N ARG A 7 18.62 -4.83 11.01
CA ARG A 7 19.84 -5.05 10.22
C ARG A 7 20.66 -3.77 9.99
N TYR A 8 20.03 -2.60 10.06
CA TYR A 8 20.69 -1.30 9.94
C TYR A 8 19.85 -0.17 10.55
N ASP A 9 20.45 1.01 10.69
CA ASP A 9 19.76 2.25 11.05
C ASP A 9 19.24 2.95 9.79
N VAL A 10 17.93 2.86 9.57
CA VAL A 10 17.26 3.50 8.42
C VAL A 10 17.23 5.02 8.52
N THR A 11 17.30 5.57 9.73
CA THR A 11 17.25 7.03 9.93
C THR A 11 18.53 7.73 9.49
N ALA A 12 19.61 6.95 9.28
CA ALA A 12 20.87 7.42 8.71
C ALA A 12 20.92 7.33 7.18
N SER A 13 19.88 6.83 6.52
CA SER A 13 19.84 6.73 5.05
C SER A 13 19.82 8.11 4.39
N GLU A 14 20.63 8.27 3.34
CA GLU A 14 20.62 9.47 2.51
C GLU A 14 19.37 9.45 1.61
N ILE A 15 18.54 10.49 1.72
CA ILE A 15 17.35 10.69 0.88
C ILE A 15 17.53 11.99 0.10
N LYS A 16 17.21 11.96 -1.19
CA LYS A 16 17.17 13.16 -2.03
C LYS A 16 15.93 13.20 -2.90
N VAL A 17 15.53 14.41 -3.27
CA VAL A 17 14.57 14.64 -4.35
C VAL A 17 15.33 14.53 -5.68
N ILE A 18 14.84 13.70 -6.58
CA ILE A 18 15.34 13.58 -7.95
C ILE A 18 14.93 14.86 -8.69
N SER A 19 15.90 15.52 -9.33
CA SER A 19 15.66 16.73 -10.10
C SER A 19 14.61 16.50 -11.18
N GLY A 20 13.54 17.29 -11.16
CA GLY A 20 12.42 17.18 -12.09
C GLY A 20 11.11 17.75 -11.52
N GLY A 21 10.04 17.67 -12.30
CA GLY A 21 8.75 18.25 -11.95
C GLY A 21 7.89 17.36 -11.03
N LYS A 22 8.09 16.04 -11.07
CA LYS A 22 7.35 15.06 -10.25
C LYS A 22 7.90 14.95 -8.83
N LYS A 23 9.12 15.42 -8.59
CA LYS A 23 9.78 15.41 -7.27
C LYS A 23 9.90 14.01 -6.68
N PHE A 24 10.24 13.02 -7.51
CA PHE A 24 10.47 11.65 -7.05
C PHE A 24 11.53 11.60 -5.95
N LEU A 25 11.39 10.65 -5.03
CA LEU A 25 12.29 10.47 -3.90
C LEU A 25 13.22 9.29 -4.16
N ALA A 26 14.52 9.49 -3.96
CA ALA A 26 15.52 8.45 -3.98
C ALA A 26 16.11 8.30 -2.58
N GLN A 27 16.23 7.06 -2.11
CA GLN A 27 16.94 6.70 -0.88
C GLN A 27 18.11 5.80 -1.23
N LEU A 28 19.31 6.14 -0.73
CA LEU A 28 20.46 5.25 -0.77
C LEU A 28 20.33 4.22 0.36
N ASN A 29 20.27 2.95 -0.02
CA ASN A 29 20.19 1.87 0.94
C ASN A 29 20.98 0.64 0.45
N GLU A 30 22.28 0.67 0.67
CA GLU A 30 23.23 -0.38 0.26
C GLU A 30 23.03 -1.71 1.02
N LYS A 31 22.31 -1.66 2.15
CA LYS A 31 22.10 -2.81 3.05
C LYS A 31 20.72 -3.45 2.88
N TRP A 32 19.81 -2.80 2.15
CA TRP A 32 18.48 -3.35 1.94
C TRP A 32 18.53 -4.47 0.91
N ILE A 33 18.07 -5.64 1.35
CA ILE A 33 17.88 -6.80 0.52
C ILE A 33 16.39 -7.12 0.61
N MET A 34 15.70 -7.15 -0.54
CA MET A 34 14.36 -7.72 -0.60
C MET A 34 14.50 -9.21 -0.31
N ASP A 35 14.26 -9.61 0.92
CA ASP A 35 14.33 -11.00 1.34
C ASP A 35 12.95 -11.64 1.11
N PRO A 36 12.79 -12.51 0.08
CA PRO A 36 11.50 -13.11 -0.26
C PRO A 36 10.96 -14.04 0.83
N PHE A 37 11.80 -14.42 1.80
CA PHE A 37 11.50 -15.45 2.79
C PHE A 37 11.07 -14.91 4.16
N ILE A 38 11.01 -13.59 4.35
CA ILE A 38 10.67 -13.00 5.67
C ILE A 38 9.36 -13.57 6.24
N LEU A 39 8.37 -13.89 5.39
CA LEU A 39 7.10 -14.43 5.84
C LEU A 39 7.04 -15.95 6.03
N ASN A 40 7.97 -16.72 5.44
CA ASN A 40 8.03 -18.18 5.67
C ASN A 40 8.60 -18.51 7.05
N SER A 41 9.03 -17.50 7.80
CA SER A 41 9.66 -17.60 9.10
C SER A 41 8.92 -16.77 10.17
N ILE A 42 7.60 -16.49 10.00
CA ILE A 42 6.76 -16.00 11.13
C ILE A 42 6.56 -17.17 12.10
N ASP A 43 7.64 -17.56 12.72
CA ASP A 43 7.72 -18.63 13.70
C ASP A 43 8.49 -18.11 14.91
N GLN A 44 8.44 -16.80 15.23
CA GLN A 44 9.07 -16.27 16.43
C GLN A 44 8.25 -15.14 17.07
N ASN A 45 7.74 -15.42 18.26
CA ASN A 45 7.08 -14.47 19.19
C ASN A 45 7.90 -13.20 19.49
N GLU A 46 9.18 -13.14 19.10
CA GLU A 46 10.07 -12.01 19.40
C GLU A 46 9.87 -10.79 18.47
N GLU A 47 9.33 -11.00 17.27
CA GLU A 47 9.09 -9.93 16.28
C GLU A 47 7.66 -9.40 16.30
N LEU A 48 6.73 -10.11 16.96
CA LEU A 48 5.36 -9.68 17.16
C LEU A 48 5.32 -8.53 18.17
N LEU A 49 4.84 -7.36 17.73
CA LEU A 49 4.68 -6.20 18.62
C LEU A 49 3.37 -6.30 19.40
N PHE A 50 2.26 -6.44 18.69
CA PHE A 50 0.94 -6.59 19.27
C PHE A 50 -0.06 -7.13 18.23
N CYS A 51 -1.22 -7.52 18.74
CA CYS A 51 -2.36 -7.99 17.97
C CYS A 51 -3.48 -6.96 18.07
N VAL A 52 -4.14 -6.66 16.95
CA VAL A 52 -5.30 -5.78 16.86
C VAL A 52 -6.52 -6.62 16.55
N THR A 53 -7.59 -6.45 17.33
CA THR A 53 -8.87 -7.12 17.08
C THR A 53 -10.02 -6.14 17.22
N ARG A 54 -11.15 -6.47 16.60
CA ARG A 54 -12.37 -5.68 16.72
C ARG A 54 -13.01 -5.92 18.09
N SER A 55 -13.38 -4.83 18.75
CA SER A 55 -14.19 -4.85 19.97
C SER A 55 -15.49 -4.09 19.74
N GLU A 56 -16.54 -4.46 20.49
CA GLU A 56 -17.81 -3.71 20.56
C GLU A 56 -17.71 -2.48 21.47
N LYS A 57 -16.61 -2.36 22.24
CA LYS A 57 -16.37 -1.21 23.12
C LYS A 57 -16.10 0.06 22.32
N ALA A 58 -16.54 1.19 22.87
CA ALA A 58 -16.33 2.51 22.26
C ALA A 58 -14.86 2.96 22.25
N ASN A 59 -14.05 2.48 23.20
CA ASN A 59 -12.64 2.86 23.35
C ASN A 59 -11.72 1.65 23.10
N SER A 60 -10.56 1.93 22.49
CA SER A 60 -9.47 0.95 22.37
C SER A 60 -8.84 0.66 23.74
N GLU A 61 -8.56 -0.61 24.02
CA GLU A 61 -7.86 -1.04 25.23
C GLU A 61 -6.70 -1.97 24.87
N LEU A 62 -5.58 -1.87 25.60
CA LEU A 62 -4.47 -2.79 25.48
C LEU A 62 -4.67 -3.93 26.49
N ILE A 63 -4.83 -5.16 25.99
CA ILE A 63 -5.01 -6.34 26.83
C ILE A 63 -3.72 -7.17 26.82
N PRO A 64 -2.95 -7.20 27.92
CA PRO A 64 -1.74 -8.01 27.99
C PRO A 64 -2.10 -9.50 28.00
N SER A 65 -1.30 -10.31 27.31
CA SER A 65 -1.40 -11.78 27.30
C SER A 65 -2.76 -12.34 26.87
N ALA A 66 -3.51 -11.61 26.03
CA ALA A 66 -4.73 -12.12 25.43
C ALA A 66 -4.42 -13.23 24.40
N ALA A 67 -5.34 -14.20 24.26
CA ALA A 67 -5.31 -15.12 23.15
C ALA A 67 -5.55 -14.37 21.83
N VAL A 68 -4.84 -14.75 20.77
CA VAL A 68 -4.98 -14.14 19.43
C VAL A 68 -6.27 -14.64 18.77
N PRO A 69 -7.26 -13.77 18.49
CA PRO A 69 -8.48 -14.18 17.80
C PRO A 69 -8.21 -14.51 16.33
N ASN A 70 -9.05 -15.36 15.73
CA ASN A 70 -8.94 -15.74 14.32
C ASN A 70 -9.13 -14.57 13.35
N ASP A 71 -9.85 -13.52 13.76
CA ASP A 71 -10.16 -12.33 12.97
C ASP A 71 -9.31 -11.13 13.36
N SER A 72 -8.10 -11.37 13.85
CA SER A 72 -7.17 -10.33 14.25
C SER A 72 -6.25 -9.85 13.13
N ILE A 73 -5.54 -8.76 13.38
CA ILE A 73 -4.38 -8.32 12.62
C ILE A 73 -3.15 -8.43 13.51
N LEU A 74 -2.11 -9.09 13.02
CA LEU A 74 -0.80 -9.11 13.66
C LEU A 74 0.03 -7.94 13.16
N VAL A 75 0.66 -7.23 14.09
CA VAL A 75 1.64 -6.18 13.79
C VAL A 75 3.02 -6.69 14.15
N ILE A 76 3.84 -6.93 13.13
CA ILE A 76 5.15 -7.58 13.23
C ILE A 76 6.21 -6.59 12.80
N ILE A 77 7.31 -6.48 13.55
CA ILE A 77 8.42 -5.59 13.20
C ILE A 77 9.09 -6.04 11.90
N ASN A 78 9.43 -5.11 11.00
CA ASN A 78 10.27 -5.43 9.85
C ASN A 78 11.74 -5.16 10.20
N ALA A 79 12.54 -6.23 10.31
CA ALA A 79 13.97 -6.13 10.60
C ALA A 79 14.79 -5.41 9.50
N ASN A 80 14.20 -5.23 8.31
CA ASN A 80 14.74 -4.50 7.16
C ASN A 80 13.90 -3.25 6.83
N PRO A 81 13.90 -2.23 7.72
CA PRO A 81 12.99 -1.11 7.63
C PRO A 81 13.33 -0.19 6.45
N ILE A 82 12.33 0.22 5.68
CA ILE A 82 12.49 1.18 4.58
C ILE A 82 12.41 2.60 5.11
N GLU A 83 11.54 2.80 6.09
CA GLU A 83 11.43 4.03 6.84
C GLU A 83 11.13 3.76 8.32
N TYR A 84 11.13 4.82 9.12
CA TYR A 84 10.76 4.77 10.53
C TYR A 84 9.44 4.02 10.77
N GLY A 85 9.45 3.12 11.74
CA GLY A 85 8.27 2.34 12.13
C GLY A 85 7.83 1.30 11.11
N HIS A 86 8.72 0.82 10.23
CA HIS A 86 8.37 -0.23 9.26
C HIS A 86 7.93 -1.53 9.93
N VAL A 87 6.68 -1.92 9.69
CA VAL A 87 6.04 -3.13 10.20
C VAL A 87 5.33 -3.88 9.08
N PHE A 88 5.19 -5.19 9.26
CA PHE A 88 4.20 -6.00 8.55
C PHE A 88 2.88 -5.98 9.31
N VAL A 89 1.79 -5.88 8.56
CA VAL A 89 0.41 -5.89 9.05
C VAL A 89 -0.29 -7.08 8.40
N VAL A 90 -0.53 -8.13 9.18
CA VAL A 90 -0.93 -9.45 8.67
C VAL A 90 -2.33 -9.79 9.18
N PRO A 91 -3.36 -9.81 8.32
CA PRO A 91 -4.69 -10.29 8.68
C PRO A 91 -4.69 -11.80 8.95
N CYS A 92 -5.18 -12.20 10.12
CA CYS A 92 -5.39 -13.60 10.50
C CYS A 92 -6.65 -14.18 9.85
N GLY A 93 -6.68 -15.51 9.77
CA GLY A 93 -7.91 -16.25 9.45
C GLY A 93 -8.34 -16.24 7.99
N SER A 94 -7.57 -15.63 7.09
CA SER A 94 -7.81 -15.71 5.65
C SER A 94 -6.96 -16.81 5.01
N ASN A 95 -7.63 -17.83 4.45
CA ASN A 95 -7.00 -18.81 3.56
C ASN A 95 -6.79 -18.26 2.14
N ARG A 96 -7.18 -17.01 1.87
CA ARG A 96 -7.05 -16.38 0.57
C ARG A 96 -5.67 -15.76 0.43
N LEU A 97 -5.09 -15.86 -0.75
CA LEU A 97 -3.88 -15.13 -1.15
C LEU A 97 -4.20 -13.70 -1.65
N TYR A 98 -5.26 -13.09 -1.08
CA TYR A 98 -5.66 -11.71 -1.31
C TYR A 98 -6.50 -11.16 -0.16
N PRO A 99 -6.45 -9.85 0.10
CA PRO A 99 -7.29 -9.21 1.10
C PRO A 99 -8.75 -9.23 0.63
N ASP A 100 -9.64 -9.61 1.54
CA ASP A 100 -11.08 -9.45 1.37
C ASP A 100 -11.56 -8.12 1.99
N ALA A 101 -12.85 -7.80 1.80
CA ALA A 101 -13.45 -6.58 2.31
C ALA A 101 -13.28 -6.41 3.83
N ARG A 102 -13.33 -7.52 4.60
CA ARG A 102 -13.13 -7.49 6.06
C ARG A 102 -11.70 -7.14 6.41
N SER A 103 -10.72 -7.75 5.75
CA SER A 103 -9.31 -7.46 5.93
C SER A 103 -9.02 -5.99 5.62
N PHE A 104 -9.55 -5.48 4.50
CA PHE A 104 -9.44 -4.08 4.12
C PHE A 104 -10.06 -3.14 5.17
N GLU A 105 -11.26 -3.45 5.68
CA GLU A 105 -11.94 -2.63 6.70
C GLU A 105 -11.11 -2.52 7.97
N MET A 106 -10.55 -3.63 8.44
CA MET A 106 -9.72 -3.63 9.64
C MET A 106 -8.40 -2.86 9.43
N ILE A 107 -7.78 -2.98 8.27
CA ILE A 107 -6.53 -2.27 7.94
C ILE A 107 -6.76 -0.76 7.84
N VAL A 108 -7.82 -0.35 7.15
CA VAL A 108 -8.23 1.06 7.08
C VAL A 108 -8.58 1.58 8.47
N ARG A 109 -9.24 0.77 9.30
CA ARG A 109 -9.54 1.15 10.68
C ARG A 109 -8.27 1.38 11.49
N ILE A 110 -7.23 0.55 11.32
CA ILE A 110 -5.92 0.81 11.96
C ILE A 110 -5.37 2.18 11.55
N ALA A 111 -5.39 2.51 10.25
CA ALA A 111 -4.93 3.82 9.77
C ALA A 111 -5.74 4.98 10.37
N PHE A 112 -7.06 4.79 10.52
CA PHE A 112 -7.96 5.76 11.13
C PHE A 112 -7.68 5.96 12.62
N GLU A 113 -7.49 4.88 13.39
CA GLU A 113 -7.18 4.94 14.83
C GLU A 113 -5.80 5.55 15.10
N ILE A 114 -4.81 5.28 14.23
CA ILE A 114 -3.48 5.91 14.29
C ILE A 114 -3.58 7.42 14.03
N ASN A 115 -4.50 7.84 13.15
CA ASN A 115 -4.81 9.23 12.84
C ASN A 115 -3.57 10.11 12.58
N ASN A 116 -2.63 9.60 11.78
CA ASN A 116 -1.38 10.28 11.46
C ASN A 116 -1.17 10.33 9.95
N TYR A 117 -1.03 11.54 9.40
CA TYR A 117 -0.84 11.76 7.96
C TYR A 117 0.46 11.18 7.40
N SER A 118 1.48 11.00 8.24
CA SER A 118 2.75 10.38 7.85
C SER A 118 2.64 8.85 7.73
N PHE A 119 1.65 8.24 8.40
CA PHE A 119 1.46 6.79 8.39
C PHE A 119 0.85 6.34 7.05
N ARG A 120 1.51 5.39 6.39
CA ARG A 120 1.09 4.83 5.10
C ARG A 120 1.10 3.33 5.17
N LEU A 121 0.12 2.71 4.52
CA LEU A 121 0.05 1.26 4.32
C LEU A 121 0.19 0.94 2.84
N PHE A 122 0.86 -0.17 2.57
CA PHE A 122 1.23 -0.63 1.24
C PHE A 122 0.80 -2.09 1.09
N TYR A 123 0.25 -2.44 -0.06
CA TYR A 123 -0.03 -3.81 -0.43
C TYR A 123 0.45 -4.09 -1.83
N ASP A 124 1.21 -5.17 -1.97
CA ASP A 124 1.72 -5.66 -3.23
C ASP A 124 0.93 -6.93 -3.60
N CYS A 125 0.11 -6.89 -4.67
CA CYS A 125 -0.77 -8.02 -5.01
C CYS A 125 0.00 -9.28 -5.44
N SER A 126 1.29 -9.17 -5.76
CA SER A 126 2.03 -10.27 -6.33
C SER A 126 3.51 -10.22 -6.03
N SER A 127 3.94 -11.14 -5.16
CA SER A 127 5.24 -11.79 -5.29
C SER A 127 5.00 -13.31 -5.43
N PRO A 128 5.50 -13.98 -6.48
CA PRO A 128 5.46 -15.43 -6.58
C PRO A 128 6.08 -16.06 -5.33
N GLY A 129 5.31 -16.88 -4.59
CA GLY A 129 5.80 -17.57 -3.38
C GLY A 129 5.31 -17.01 -2.04
N ALA A 130 4.49 -15.95 -2.02
CA ALA A 130 3.87 -15.50 -0.78
C ALA A 130 2.86 -16.54 -0.25
N SER A 131 3.07 -16.98 0.99
CA SER A 131 2.21 -17.94 1.71
C SER A 131 1.00 -17.30 2.38
N HIS A 132 1.05 -15.99 2.63
CA HIS A 132 0.01 -15.23 3.33
C HIS A 132 -0.17 -13.81 2.75
N VAL A 133 -1.33 -13.23 3.01
CA VAL A 133 -1.60 -11.80 2.74
C VAL A 133 -0.97 -10.97 3.84
N TYR A 134 -0.18 -9.98 3.45
CA TYR A 134 0.34 -8.99 4.37
C TYR A 134 0.37 -7.62 3.71
N PHE A 135 0.33 -6.60 4.56
CA PHE A 135 0.54 -5.22 4.21
C PHE A 135 1.84 -4.77 4.86
N GLN A 136 2.46 -3.75 4.29
CA GLN A 136 3.60 -3.08 4.88
C GLN A 136 3.14 -1.71 5.36
N ALA A 137 3.63 -1.25 6.51
CA ALA A 137 3.29 0.06 7.03
C ALA A 137 4.51 0.76 7.59
N CYS A 138 4.66 2.06 7.33
CA CYS A 138 5.73 2.89 7.89
C CYS A 138 5.31 4.37 7.89
N TYR A 139 6.10 5.19 8.56
CA TYR A 139 5.91 6.63 8.60
C TYR A 139 6.85 7.30 7.59
N PHE A 140 6.29 8.00 6.61
CA PHE A 140 7.06 8.89 5.75
C PHE A 140 6.85 10.34 6.22
N PRO A 141 7.93 11.11 6.46
CA PRO A 141 7.82 12.47 6.96
C PRO A 141 7.13 13.39 5.96
N ASP A 142 7.40 13.22 4.67
CA ASP A 142 6.83 14.01 3.58
C ASP A 142 5.74 13.27 2.80
N HIS A 143 5.01 14.00 1.96
CA HIS A 143 4.10 13.41 0.98
C HIS A 143 4.85 12.61 -0.08
N LEU A 144 4.34 11.43 -0.42
CA LEU A 144 4.81 10.72 -1.60
C LEU A 144 4.39 11.50 -2.85
N PRO A 145 5.22 11.53 -3.91
CA PRO A 145 4.94 12.24 -5.15
C PRO A 145 3.53 12.01 -5.71
N VAL A 146 3.05 10.75 -5.68
CA VAL A 146 1.71 10.38 -6.13
C VAL A 146 0.59 11.16 -5.42
N GLU A 147 0.77 11.48 -4.15
CA GLU A 147 -0.28 12.08 -3.30
C GLU A 147 -0.51 13.56 -3.62
N LEU A 148 0.48 14.18 -4.27
CA LEU A 148 0.51 15.59 -4.66
C LEU A 148 0.04 15.80 -6.10
N MET A 149 -0.24 14.72 -6.84
CA MET A 149 -0.66 14.82 -8.23
C MET A 149 -2.08 15.39 -8.35
N PRO A 150 -2.33 16.28 -9.32
CA PRO A 150 -3.69 16.70 -9.67
C PRO A 150 -4.54 15.49 -10.05
N ILE A 151 -5.82 15.57 -9.75
CA ILE A 151 -6.77 14.48 -9.97
C ILE A 151 -7.91 14.90 -10.90
N ASP A 152 -8.44 13.94 -11.64
CA ASP A 152 -9.64 14.06 -12.47
C ASP A 152 -10.69 13.04 -12.00
N THR A 153 -11.77 13.53 -11.39
CA THR A 153 -12.85 12.72 -10.84
C THR A 153 -13.78 12.27 -11.95
N PHE A 154 -13.91 10.95 -12.15
CA PHE A 154 -14.76 10.37 -13.19
C PHE A 154 -15.98 9.62 -12.63
N PHE A 155 -16.04 9.44 -11.30
CA PHE A 155 -17.21 8.95 -10.60
C PHE A 155 -17.36 9.72 -9.28
N SER A 156 -18.57 10.20 -9.02
CA SER A 156 -18.90 10.89 -7.78
C SER A 156 -20.32 10.52 -7.34
N ASP A 157 -20.43 9.97 -6.14
CA ASP A 157 -21.68 9.91 -5.39
C ASP A 157 -21.58 10.90 -4.23
N GLY A 158 -22.00 12.14 -4.48
CA GLY A 158 -21.94 13.20 -3.48
C GLY A 158 -22.85 12.97 -2.27
N GLN A 159 -23.90 12.15 -2.40
CA GLN A 159 -24.79 11.83 -1.28
C GLN A 159 -24.14 10.85 -0.31
N ARG A 160 -23.44 9.84 -0.84
CA ARG A 160 -22.64 8.89 -0.04
C ARG A 160 -21.21 9.39 0.23
N GLY A 161 -20.81 10.51 -0.38
CA GLY A 161 -19.45 11.04 -0.26
C GLY A 161 -18.41 10.01 -0.70
N ILE A 162 -18.63 9.38 -1.86
CA ILE A 162 -17.72 8.43 -2.52
C ILE A 162 -17.24 9.07 -3.82
N TYR A 163 -15.93 9.09 -4.03
CA TYR A 163 -15.30 9.68 -5.21
C TYR A 163 -14.24 8.72 -5.76
N ILE A 164 -14.23 8.56 -7.09
CA ILE A 164 -13.22 7.79 -7.79
C ILE A 164 -12.61 8.68 -8.87
N SER A 165 -11.30 8.83 -8.78
CA SER A 165 -10.52 9.76 -9.58
C SER A 165 -9.36 9.05 -10.26
N THR A 166 -8.83 9.65 -11.32
CA THR A 166 -7.53 9.29 -11.90
C THR A 166 -6.52 10.39 -11.63
N LEU A 167 -5.23 10.03 -11.63
CA LEU A 167 -4.15 11.02 -11.52
C LEU A 167 -3.80 11.59 -12.90
N ILE A 168 -3.64 12.90 -12.96
CA ILE A 168 -3.24 13.62 -14.17
C ILE A 168 -1.71 13.57 -14.27
N ASP A 169 -1.20 13.25 -15.46
CA ASP A 169 0.24 13.24 -15.79
C ASP A 169 1.12 12.41 -14.84
N TYR A 170 0.62 11.31 -14.26
CA TYR A 170 1.46 10.40 -13.48
C TYR A 170 1.89 9.19 -14.34
N PRO A 171 3.16 8.75 -14.30
CA PRO A 171 3.68 7.79 -15.29
C PRO A 171 3.08 6.38 -15.21
N ILE A 172 2.45 6.03 -14.09
CA ILE A 172 1.71 4.78 -13.88
C ILE A 172 0.22 5.07 -13.74
N LYS A 173 -0.60 4.35 -14.50
CA LYS A 173 -2.06 4.47 -14.45
C LYS A 173 -2.56 4.11 -13.05
N THR A 174 -3.20 5.08 -12.41
CA THR A 174 -3.59 5.02 -11.01
C THR A 174 -5.04 5.45 -10.84
N ILE A 175 -5.78 4.71 -10.02
CA ILE A 175 -7.12 5.06 -9.57
C ILE A 175 -7.03 5.47 -8.10
N LEU A 176 -7.61 6.62 -7.76
CA LEU A 176 -7.74 7.10 -6.40
C LEU A 176 -9.18 6.93 -5.94
N PHE A 177 -9.36 6.29 -4.79
CA PHE A 177 -10.62 6.20 -4.07
C PHE A 177 -10.59 7.13 -2.86
N GLU A 178 -11.61 7.97 -2.75
CA GLU A 178 -11.83 8.87 -1.62
C GLU A 178 -13.25 8.67 -1.10
N TYR A 179 -13.41 8.67 0.22
CA TYR A 179 -14.70 8.38 0.83
C TYR A 179 -14.86 9.02 2.21
N THR A 180 -16.11 9.17 2.65
CA THR A 180 -16.43 9.56 4.03
C THR A 180 -16.43 8.36 4.96
N TYR A 181 -16.01 8.53 6.23
CA TYR A 181 -15.85 7.41 7.18
C TYR A 181 -17.10 6.54 7.37
N ASN A 182 -18.30 7.14 7.26
CA ASN A 182 -19.58 6.43 7.34
C ASN A 182 -19.77 5.42 6.20
N ASN A 183 -19.10 5.62 5.07
CA ASN A 183 -19.19 4.79 3.88
C ASN A 183 -17.98 3.85 3.73
N ARG A 184 -17.15 3.70 4.78
CA ARG A 184 -15.95 2.86 4.72
C ARG A 184 -16.25 1.41 4.33
N ILE A 185 -17.31 0.82 4.89
CA ILE A 185 -17.63 -0.60 4.67
C ILE A 185 -17.95 -0.83 3.20
N ILE A 186 -18.84 -0.01 2.64
CA ILE A 186 -19.23 -0.04 1.23
C ILE A 186 -18.01 0.16 0.32
N MET A 187 -17.12 1.10 0.68
CA MET A 187 -15.88 1.32 -0.08
C MET A 187 -14.95 0.10 -0.03
N MET A 188 -14.80 -0.56 1.11
CA MET A 188 -13.94 -1.76 1.22
C MET A 188 -14.52 -2.94 0.46
N GLU A 189 -15.85 -3.08 0.43
CA GLU A 189 -16.54 -4.06 -0.42
C GLU A 189 -16.28 -3.77 -1.90
N ALA A 190 -16.40 -2.51 -2.32
CA ALA A 190 -16.13 -2.10 -3.70
C ALA A 190 -14.68 -2.39 -4.10
N ILE A 191 -13.71 -1.99 -3.27
CA ILE A 191 -12.29 -2.21 -3.54
C ILE A 191 -11.96 -3.70 -3.55
N SER A 192 -12.50 -4.49 -2.62
CA SER A 192 -12.33 -5.95 -2.62
C SER A 192 -12.85 -6.60 -3.91
N GLU A 193 -14.01 -6.18 -4.39
CA GLU A 193 -14.61 -6.70 -5.63
C GLU A 193 -13.81 -6.27 -6.87
N ILE A 194 -13.33 -5.02 -6.91
CA ILE A 194 -12.45 -4.50 -7.98
C ILE A 194 -11.16 -5.33 -8.01
N CYS A 195 -10.51 -5.52 -6.86
CA CYS A 195 -9.29 -6.30 -6.71
C CYS A 195 -9.47 -7.77 -7.16
N SER A 196 -10.62 -8.38 -6.85
CA SER A 196 -10.96 -9.73 -7.34
C SER A 196 -11.13 -9.74 -8.86
N SER A 197 -11.89 -8.80 -9.41
CA SER A 197 -12.13 -8.67 -10.86
C SER A 197 -10.85 -8.41 -11.65
N LEU A 198 -9.90 -7.62 -11.12
CA LEU A 198 -8.61 -7.37 -11.75
C LEU A 198 -7.78 -8.66 -11.86
N ARG A 199 -7.80 -9.48 -10.80
CA ARG A 199 -7.12 -10.77 -10.78
C ARG A 199 -7.67 -11.73 -11.82
N GLU A 200 -9.00 -11.83 -11.95
CA GLU A 200 -9.64 -12.65 -12.99
C GLU A 200 -9.24 -12.21 -14.41
N LYS A 201 -8.91 -10.93 -14.58
CA LYS A 201 -8.42 -10.34 -15.83
C LYS A 201 -6.89 -10.39 -15.98
N ASN A 202 -6.17 -11.04 -15.05
CA ASN A 202 -4.70 -11.09 -15.01
C ASN A 202 -4.04 -9.69 -15.01
N ILE A 203 -4.68 -8.71 -14.38
CA ILE A 203 -4.14 -7.38 -14.17
C ILE A 203 -3.49 -7.34 -12.79
N SER A 204 -2.17 -7.09 -12.76
CA SER A 204 -1.43 -6.88 -11.51
C SER A 204 -1.74 -5.50 -10.95
N TYR A 205 -1.78 -5.39 -9.62
CA TYR A 205 -2.01 -4.12 -8.96
C TYR A 205 -1.29 -4.02 -7.63
N ASN A 206 -1.02 -2.80 -7.20
CA ASN A 206 -0.58 -2.51 -5.83
C ASN A 206 -1.49 -1.45 -5.22
N LEU A 207 -1.49 -1.35 -3.89
CA LEU A 207 -2.25 -0.35 -3.15
C LEU A 207 -1.34 0.49 -2.26
N LEU A 208 -1.66 1.78 -2.18
CA LEU A 208 -1.22 2.69 -1.12
C LEU A 208 -2.47 3.19 -0.40
N ILE A 209 -2.48 3.12 0.92
CA ILE A 209 -3.49 3.74 1.78
C ILE A 209 -2.80 4.87 2.54
N SER A 210 -3.33 6.09 2.42
CA SER A 210 -2.80 7.28 3.09
C SER A 210 -3.91 8.16 3.63
N ASP A 211 -3.54 9.34 4.16
CA ASP A 211 -4.47 10.32 4.72
C ASP A 211 -5.37 9.71 5.83
N CYS A 212 -4.75 9.06 6.80
CA CYS A 212 -5.44 8.37 7.90
C CYS A 212 -6.46 7.31 7.43
N GLY A 213 -6.21 6.69 6.26
CA GLY A 213 -7.09 5.68 5.66
C GLY A 213 -8.10 6.22 4.64
N LYS A 214 -8.19 7.54 4.44
CA LYS A 214 -9.22 8.16 3.59
C LYS A 214 -8.92 8.12 2.10
N ARG A 215 -7.64 8.00 1.73
CA ARG A 215 -7.19 7.95 0.34
C ARG A 215 -6.60 6.58 0.05
N ILE A 216 -7.13 5.90 -0.97
CA ILE A 216 -6.61 4.61 -1.42
C ILE A 216 -6.24 4.71 -2.90
N PHE A 217 -4.96 4.53 -3.19
CA PHE A 217 -4.41 4.54 -4.53
C PHE A 217 -4.25 3.11 -5.02
N LEU A 218 -4.79 2.81 -6.19
CA LEU A 218 -4.69 1.55 -6.89
C LEU A 218 -3.81 1.72 -8.12
N PHE A 219 -2.60 1.20 -8.04
CA PHE A 219 -1.59 1.26 -9.11
C PHE A 219 -1.74 0.07 -10.03
N LEU A 220 -2.02 0.31 -11.31
CA LEU A 220 -2.31 -0.75 -12.27
C LEU A 220 -1.07 -1.10 -13.09
N GLN A 221 -0.66 -2.37 -13.02
CA GLN A 221 0.50 -2.92 -13.70
C GLN A 221 0.09 -4.01 -14.71
N LYS A 222 0.85 -4.10 -15.80
CA LYS A 222 0.82 -5.23 -16.73
C LYS A 222 1.30 -6.48 -16.00
N SER A 223 0.77 -7.64 -16.38
CA SER A 223 1.10 -8.94 -15.77
C SER A 223 2.62 -9.18 -15.64
N ALA A 224 3.01 -9.94 -14.61
CA ALA A 224 4.32 -10.08 -13.95
C ALA A 224 5.54 -10.53 -14.80
N ILE A 225 5.45 -10.53 -16.13
CA ILE A 225 6.57 -10.85 -17.02
C ILE A 225 7.57 -9.68 -17.09
N SER A 226 7.13 -8.44 -16.84
CA SER A 226 7.99 -7.27 -16.66
C SER A 226 8.09 -6.95 -15.17
N GLY A 227 9.27 -7.15 -14.56
CA GLY A 227 9.50 -7.02 -13.10
C GLY A 227 8.60 -6.01 -12.40
N ASN A 228 7.75 -6.51 -11.49
CA ASN A 228 6.74 -5.71 -10.79
C ASN A 228 7.41 -4.67 -9.89
N LEU A 229 6.87 -3.45 -9.92
CA LEU A 229 7.22 -2.42 -8.95
C LEU A 229 6.54 -2.72 -7.61
N LEU A 230 7.16 -2.28 -6.53
CA LEU A 230 6.56 -2.28 -5.19
C LEU A 230 5.67 -1.04 -5.02
N ALA A 231 4.71 -1.11 -4.10
CA ALA A 231 3.69 -0.08 -3.91
C ALA A 231 4.28 1.30 -3.57
N TRP A 232 5.34 1.37 -2.77
CA TRP A 232 6.04 2.65 -2.50
C TRP A 232 6.79 3.18 -3.73
N GLU A 233 7.30 2.31 -4.60
CA GLU A 233 7.91 2.72 -5.87
C GLU A 233 6.87 3.31 -6.80
N CYS A 234 5.69 2.68 -6.88
CA CYS A 234 4.54 3.26 -7.57
C CYS A 234 4.14 4.61 -6.96
N GLY A 235 4.27 4.77 -5.64
CA GLY A 235 4.05 6.04 -4.94
C GLY A 235 5.10 7.12 -5.22
N GLY A 236 6.24 6.77 -5.82
CA GLY A 236 7.31 7.69 -6.20
C GLY A 236 8.52 7.67 -5.26
N TYR A 237 8.68 6.63 -4.44
CA TYR A 237 9.80 6.43 -3.52
C TYR A 237 10.67 5.25 -3.96
N PHE A 238 11.94 5.50 -4.27
CA PHE A 238 12.83 4.53 -4.90
C PHE A 238 14.07 4.25 -4.06
N LEU A 239 14.38 2.97 -3.89
CA LEU A 239 15.58 2.50 -3.19
C LEU A 239 16.71 2.23 -4.19
N PHE A 240 17.92 2.65 -3.84
CA PHE A 240 19.12 2.40 -4.62
C PHE A 240 20.16 1.68 -3.77
N GLY A 241 20.64 0.54 -4.25
CA GLY A 241 21.67 -0.25 -3.56
C GLY A 241 23.10 0.23 -3.82
N SER A 242 23.30 1.16 -4.76
CA SER A 242 24.62 1.70 -5.10
C SER A 242 24.62 3.23 -5.09
N LYS A 243 25.69 3.82 -4.55
CA LYS A 243 25.89 5.28 -4.58
C LYS A 243 25.90 5.85 -6.00
N TYR A 244 26.48 5.11 -6.95
CA TYR A 244 26.53 5.54 -8.35
C TYR A 244 25.15 5.67 -8.98
N GLU A 245 24.28 4.66 -8.87
CA GLU A 245 22.91 4.73 -9.42
C GLU A 245 22.08 5.78 -8.70
N PHE A 246 22.22 5.86 -7.36
CA PHE A 246 21.59 6.89 -6.56
C PHE A 246 22.00 8.29 -7.05
N ASP A 247 23.28 8.54 -7.29
CA ASP A 247 23.77 9.86 -7.70
C ASP A 247 23.32 10.23 -9.12
N GLN A 248 23.28 9.25 -10.04
CA GLN A 248 23.02 9.47 -11.47
C GLN A 248 21.55 9.35 -11.89
N VAL A 249 20.66 8.90 -11.00
CA VAL A 249 19.24 8.72 -11.37
C VAL A 249 18.60 10.05 -11.81
N THR A 250 17.84 9.99 -12.90
CA THR A 250 17.07 11.13 -13.41
C THR A 250 15.56 10.85 -13.39
N GLU A 251 14.75 11.91 -13.44
CA GLU A 251 13.29 11.79 -13.51
C GLU A 251 12.84 11.03 -14.76
N GLU A 252 13.51 11.20 -15.90
CA GLU A 252 13.20 10.49 -17.15
C GLU A 252 13.42 8.99 -17.02
N ALA A 253 14.46 8.56 -16.31
CA ALA A 253 14.73 7.15 -16.06
C ALA A 253 13.62 6.52 -15.20
N ILE A 254 13.20 7.21 -14.13
CA ILE A 254 12.09 6.79 -13.27
C ILE A 254 10.77 6.77 -14.04
N HIS A 255 10.49 7.81 -14.82
CA HIS A 255 9.30 7.88 -15.66
C HIS A 255 9.24 6.69 -16.61
N LYS A 256 10.34 6.37 -17.30
CA LYS A 256 10.42 5.22 -18.19
C LYS A 256 10.16 3.91 -17.45
N ARG A 257 10.70 3.75 -16.24
CA ARG A 257 10.51 2.56 -15.38
C ARG A 257 9.03 2.38 -15.00
N LEU A 258 8.37 3.42 -14.50
CA LEU A 258 6.95 3.39 -14.13
C LEU A 258 6.05 3.14 -15.35
N SER A 259 6.29 3.81 -16.46
CA SER A 259 5.47 3.65 -17.67
C SER A 259 5.65 2.29 -18.36
N ALA A 260 6.80 1.64 -18.21
CA ALA A 260 7.05 0.32 -18.80
C ALA A 260 6.08 -0.74 -18.26
N VAL A 261 5.84 -0.71 -16.94
CA VAL A 261 4.94 -1.66 -16.27
C VAL A 261 3.48 -1.20 -16.28
N SER A 262 3.20 0.09 -16.50
CA SER A 262 1.85 0.63 -16.49
C SER A 262 0.94 0.03 -17.58
N LEU A 263 -0.38 -0.05 -17.30
CA LEU A 263 -1.39 -0.33 -18.32
C LEU A 263 -1.37 0.68 -19.48
N ASN A 264 -1.82 0.23 -20.66
CA ASN A 264 -2.12 1.12 -21.78
C ASN A 264 -3.47 1.85 -21.55
N ASP A 265 -3.76 2.84 -22.39
CA ASP A 265 -4.96 3.67 -22.23
C ASP A 265 -6.26 2.87 -22.37
N GLU A 266 -6.33 1.95 -23.33
CA GLU A 266 -7.51 1.09 -23.53
C GLU A 266 -7.81 0.22 -22.31
N GLY A 267 -6.78 -0.49 -21.81
CA GLY A 267 -6.90 -1.30 -20.60
C GLY A 267 -7.27 -0.46 -19.38
N PHE A 268 -6.75 0.77 -19.29
CA PHE A 268 -7.09 1.67 -18.22
C PHE A 268 -8.56 2.13 -18.27
N GLN A 269 -9.10 2.43 -19.45
CA GLN A 269 -10.52 2.77 -19.59
C GLN A 269 -11.44 1.62 -19.18
N VAL A 270 -11.08 0.37 -19.50
CA VAL A 270 -11.83 -0.82 -19.06
C VAL A 270 -11.86 -0.91 -17.54
N VAL A 271 -10.74 -0.64 -16.86
CA VAL A 271 -10.70 -0.63 -15.39
C VAL A 271 -11.52 0.53 -14.82
N LYS A 272 -11.48 1.74 -15.40
CA LYS A 272 -12.34 2.85 -14.96
C LYS A 272 -13.83 2.48 -15.03
N GLN A 273 -14.27 1.87 -16.12
CA GLN A 273 -15.65 1.41 -16.28
C GLN A 273 -16.03 0.32 -15.27
N LEU A 274 -15.12 -0.61 -14.99
CA LEU A 274 -15.28 -1.62 -13.96
C LEU A 274 -15.50 -0.98 -12.58
N CYS A 275 -14.65 -0.02 -12.20
CA CYS A 275 -14.78 0.71 -10.94
C CYS A 275 -16.12 1.42 -10.82
N CYS A 276 -16.57 2.15 -11.86
CA CYS A 276 -17.88 2.80 -11.87
C CYS A 276 -19.03 1.80 -11.71
N SER A 277 -18.97 0.67 -12.43
CA SER A 277 -20.00 -0.36 -12.40
C SER A 277 -20.15 -0.98 -11.01
N ILE A 278 -19.04 -1.32 -10.36
CA ILE A 278 -19.03 -1.89 -9.01
C ILE A 278 -19.52 -0.85 -7.99
N ALA A 279 -18.98 0.37 -8.03
CA ALA A 279 -19.38 1.44 -7.13
C ALA A 279 -20.87 1.78 -7.25
N SER A 280 -21.41 1.79 -8.47
CA SER A 280 -22.85 2.06 -8.71
C SER A 280 -23.75 0.95 -8.15
N LYS A 281 -23.32 -0.32 -8.21
CA LYS A 281 -24.11 -1.45 -7.70
C LYS A 281 -24.22 -1.44 -6.17
N LEU A 282 -23.12 -1.10 -5.50
CA LEU A 282 -23.06 -1.01 -4.04
C LEU A 282 -23.66 0.33 -3.52
N ALA A 283 -23.91 1.27 -4.43
CA ALA A 283 -24.63 2.51 -4.18
C ALA A 283 -26.17 2.37 -4.21
N VAL A 284 -26.70 1.15 -4.38
CA VAL A 284 -28.14 0.84 -4.25
C VAL A 284 -28.38 0.31 -2.85
#